data_AF-A0A640VYT6-F1
#
_entry.id   AF-A0A640VYT6-F1
#
_cell.length_a   1.000
_cell.length_b   1.000
_cell.length_c   1.000
_cell.angle_alpha   90.00
_cell.angle_beta   90.00
_cell.angle_gamma   90.00
#
_symmetry.space_group_name_H-M   'P 1'
#
loop_
_entity.id
_entity.type
_entity.pdbx_description
1 polymer ?
#
loop_
_entity_poly.entity_id
_entity_poly.type
_entity_poly.pdbx_seq_one_letter_code
_entity_poly.pdbx_strand_id
1 'polypeptide(L)'
;MSDHDVASDLSKASGMRTITDWSHGQQFFEGEALYSTNFSKRQVPVLRPDQILHAPRWAAFCWMTGKPLAVTRMVPFWKVSPWRENAVSWSPLEGDLPNDPIDFKVKD
;
A
#
# COMPACT_ATOMS: atom_id res chain seq x y z
N MET A 1 15.19 -15.73 5.76
CA MET A 1 14.45 -15.01 4.70
C MET A 1 14.76 -13.54 4.84
N SER A 2 15.10 -12.86 3.74
CA SER A 2 15.25 -11.41 3.74
C SER A 2 13.90 -10.72 3.52
N ASP A 3 13.76 -9.46 3.94
CA ASP A 3 12.54 -8.67 3.70
C ASP A 3 12.22 -8.56 2.20
N HIS A 4 13.25 -8.55 1.35
CA HIS A 4 13.12 -8.54 -0.09
C HIS A 4 12.51 -9.84 -0.63
N ASP A 5 12.84 -11.00 -0.03
CA ASP A 5 12.24 -12.30 -0.41
C ASP A 5 10.75 -12.30 -0.06
N VAL A 6 10.39 -11.83 1.15
CA VAL A 6 9.00 -11.71 1.60
C VAL A 6 8.21 -10.79 0.67
N ALA A 7 8.75 -9.63 0.32
CA ALA A 7 8.11 -8.67 -0.57
C ALA A 7 7.93 -9.23 -1.99
N SER A 8 8.91 -10.00 -2.48
CA SER A 8 8.83 -10.70 -3.76
C SER A 8 7.70 -11.73 -3.79
N ASP A 9 7.56 -12.52 -2.72
CA ASP A 9 6.51 -13.54 -2.63
C ASP A 9 5.12 -12.93 -2.46
N LEU A 10 4.99 -11.87 -1.66
CA LEU A 10 3.73 -11.11 -1.56
C LEU A 10 3.35 -10.44 -2.89
N SER A 11 4.32 -9.92 -3.64
CA SER A 11 4.12 -9.38 -5.00
C SER A 11 3.56 -10.45 -5.94
N LYS A 12 4.12 -11.67 -5.92
CA LYS A 12 3.59 -12.80 -6.73
C LYS A 12 2.17 -13.17 -6.29
N ALA A 13 1.92 -13.27 -4.98
CA ALA A 13 0.61 -13.58 -4.44
C ALA A 13 -0.44 -12.51 -4.77
N SER A 14 -0.02 -11.26 -4.99
CA SER A 14 -0.90 -10.15 -5.41
C SER A 14 -1.50 -10.35 -6.81
N GLY A 15 -0.87 -11.19 -7.62
CA GLY A 15 -1.24 -11.40 -9.02
C GLY A 15 -0.71 -10.29 -9.95
N MET A 16 -1.17 -10.34 -11.20
CA MET A 16 -0.76 -9.44 -12.26
C MET A 16 -1.94 -8.60 -12.74
N ARG A 17 -1.67 -7.35 -13.12
CA ARG A 17 -2.61 -6.46 -13.81
C ARG A 17 -2.05 -6.06 -15.17
N THR A 18 -2.92 -5.89 -16.15
CA THR A 18 -2.55 -5.31 -17.44
C THR A 18 -2.64 -3.80 -17.35
N ILE A 19 -1.58 -3.12 -17.76
CA ILE A 19 -1.55 -1.67 -17.96
C ILE A 19 -1.37 -1.37 -19.44
N THR A 20 -2.00 -0.29 -19.88
CA THR A 20 -1.77 0.28 -21.21
C THR A 20 -0.83 1.46 -21.05
N ASP A 21 0.39 1.30 -21.51
CA ASP A 21 1.36 2.39 -21.59
C ASP A 21 1.18 3.13 -22.91
N TRP A 22 1.31 4.44 -22.85
CA TRP A 22 1.27 5.32 -24.00
C TRP A 22 2.64 6.01 -24.11
N SER A 23 3.20 6.05 -25.31
CA SER A 23 4.45 6.74 -25.57
C SER A 23 4.31 7.65 -26.77
N HIS A 24 4.90 8.84 -26.67
CA HIS A 24 5.06 9.74 -27.80
C HIS A 24 6.42 9.51 -28.43
N GLY A 25 6.41 9.15 -29.71
CA GLY A 25 7.61 9.14 -30.53
C GLY A 25 7.61 10.36 -31.42
N GLN A 26 8.73 11.10 -31.44
CA GLN A 26 9.01 12.05 -32.49
C GLN A 26 9.92 11.36 -33.51
N GLN A 27 9.47 11.30 -34.76
CA GLN A 27 10.27 10.83 -35.88
C GLN A 27 10.46 12.00 -36.85
N PHE A 28 11.64 12.12 -37.44
CA PHE A 28 11.89 13.12 -38.48
C PHE A 28 11.85 12.43 -39.83
N PHE A 29 10.98 12.90 -40.72
CA PHE A 29 10.90 12.44 -42.10
C PHE A 29 10.91 13.65 -43.03
N GLU A 30 11.86 13.70 -43.96
CA GLU A 30 12.04 14.79 -44.93
C GLU A 30 12.08 16.22 -44.33
N GLY A 31 12.64 16.36 -43.13
CA GLY A 31 12.77 17.66 -42.46
C GLY A 31 11.54 18.10 -41.67
N GLU A 32 10.45 17.33 -41.68
CA GLU A 32 9.28 17.54 -40.84
C GLU A 32 9.28 16.61 -39.63
N ALA A 33 8.82 17.14 -38.48
CA ALA A 33 8.63 16.37 -37.27
C ALA A 33 7.26 15.67 -37.29
N LEU A 34 7.27 14.35 -37.42
CA LEU A 34 6.09 13.50 -37.27
C LEU A 34 5.95 13.07 -35.81
N TYR A 35 4.81 13.42 -35.22
CA TYR A 35 4.44 12.99 -33.88
C TYR A 35 3.58 11.75 -33.98
N SER A 36 4.04 10.65 -33.38
CA SER A 36 3.29 9.40 -33.29
C SER A 36 2.96 9.10 -31.83
N THR A 37 1.73 8.62 -31.59
CA THR A 37 1.33 8.10 -30.30
C THR A 37 1.23 6.59 -30.41
N ASN A 38 2.06 5.87 -29.66
CA ASN A 38 2.05 4.41 -29.61
C ASN A 38 1.38 3.94 -28.33
N PHE A 39 0.56 2.90 -28.44
CA PHE A 39 -0.07 2.24 -27.31
C PHE A 39 0.52 0.83 -27.19
N SER A 40 1.01 0.49 -26.00
CA SER A 40 1.50 -0.85 -25.69
C SER A 40 0.79 -1.38 -24.45
N LYS A 41 0.49 -2.67 -24.44
CA LYS A 41 -0.07 -3.34 -23.26
C LYS A 41 1.01 -4.22 -22.65
N ARG A 42 1.20 -4.11 -21.34
CA ARG A 42 2.08 -5.03 -20.59
C ARG A 42 1.44 -5.48 -19.29
N GLN A 43 1.85 -6.65 -18.83
CA GLN A 43 1.47 -7.15 -17.51
C GLN A 43 2.49 -6.70 -16.48
N VAL A 44 2.01 -6.19 -15.35
CA VAL A 44 2.82 -5.78 -14.19
C VAL A 44 2.19 -6.35 -12.91
N PRO A 45 2.97 -6.59 -11.85
CA PRO A 45 2.42 -6.99 -10.56
C PRO A 45 1.39 -5.97 -10.06
N VAL A 46 0.35 -6.46 -9.38
CA VAL A 46 -0.63 -5.57 -8.73
C VAL A 46 0.07 -4.74 -7.65
N LEU A 47 0.89 -5.40 -6.82
CA LEU A 47 1.83 -4.75 -5.91
C LEU A 47 3.25 -5.07 -6.32
N ARG A 48 4.08 -4.04 -6.53
CA ARG A 48 5.52 -4.24 -6.73
C ARG A 48 6.22 -4.48 -5.39
N PRO A 49 7.32 -5.26 -5.34
CA PRO A 49 8.09 -5.47 -4.11
C PRO A 49 8.49 -4.15 -3.43
N ASP A 50 8.93 -3.16 -4.20
CA ASP A 50 9.29 -1.84 -3.68
C ASP A 50 8.11 -1.12 -3.00
N GLN A 51 6.90 -1.29 -3.53
CA GLN A 51 5.70 -0.68 -2.94
C GLN A 51 5.30 -1.34 -1.62
N ILE A 52 5.67 -2.62 -1.44
CA ILE A 52 5.44 -3.37 -0.21
C ILE A 52 6.48 -2.96 0.83
N LEU A 53 7.77 -2.91 0.44
CA LEU A 53 8.87 -2.53 1.32
C LEU A 53 8.77 -1.09 1.81
N HIS A 54 8.32 -0.18 0.94
CA HIS A 54 8.14 1.23 1.25
C HIS A 54 6.69 1.60 1.58
N ALA A 55 5.85 0.60 1.91
CA ALA A 55 4.49 0.87 2.33
C ALA A 55 4.50 1.73 3.61
N PRO A 56 3.64 2.76 3.70
CA PRO A 56 3.53 3.54 4.92
C PRO A 56 3.13 2.65 6.10
N ARG A 57 3.69 2.87 7.30
CA ARG A 57 3.41 2.06 8.50
C ARG A 57 1.94 2.03 8.91
N TRP A 58 1.13 2.99 8.44
CA TRP A 58 -0.30 3.03 8.70
C TRP A 58 -1.12 2.26 7.65
N ALA A 59 -0.52 1.77 6.56
CA ALA A 59 -1.22 1.12 5.47
C ALA A 59 -1.23 -0.41 5.65
N ALA A 60 -2.35 -1.03 5.29
CA ALA A 60 -2.50 -2.48 5.20
C ALA A 60 -3.05 -2.87 3.82
N PHE A 61 -2.55 -3.97 3.27
CA PHE A 61 -3.05 -4.56 2.04
C PHE A 61 -4.06 -5.66 2.38
N CYS A 62 -5.28 -5.55 1.86
CA CYS A 62 -6.37 -6.47 2.15
C CYS A 62 -6.77 -7.24 0.89
N TRP A 63 -6.57 -8.56 0.94
CA TRP A 63 -7.15 -9.50 -0.02
C TRP A 63 -8.45 -10.05 0.54
N MET A 64 -9.55 -9.85 -0.20
CA MET A 64 -10.84 -10.45 0.09
C MET A 64 -11.25 -11.31 -1.10
N THR A 65 -11.75 -12.51 -0.83
CA THR A 65 -12.20 -13.45 -1.86
C THR A 65 -13.19 -12.78 -2.81
N GLY A 66 -12.92 -12.85 -4.11
CA GLY A 66 -13.78 -12.27 -5.16
C GLY A 66 -13.74 -10.74 -5.26
N LYS A 67 -12.85 -10.05 -4.53
CA LYS A 67 -12.69 -8.60 -4.60
C LYS A 67 -11.28 -8.20 -5.05
N PRO A 68 -11.14 -7.05 -5.73
CA PRO A 68 -9.82 -6.50 -6.02
C PRO A 68 -9.07 -6.21 -4.72
N LEU A 69 -7.75 -6.30 -4.79
CA LEU A 69 -6.87 -5.90 -3.71
C LEU A 69 -7.16 -4.45 -3.30
N ALA A 70 -7.36 -4.22 -2.00
CA ALA A 70 -7.56 -2.89 -1.45
C ALA A 70 -6.39 -2.49 -0.54
N VAL A 71 -6.03 -1.21 -0.57
CA VAL A 71 -5.15 -0.59 0.42
C VAL A 71 -6.05 0.12 1.43
N THR A 72 -5.89 -0.22 2.71
CA THR A 72 -6.67 0.39 3.80
C THR A 72 -5.76 0.94 4.88
N ARG A 73 -6.34 1.72 5.79
CA ARG A 73 -5.65 2.19 6.99
C ARG A 73 -5.70 1.11 8.06
N MET A 74 -4.55 0.82 8.67
CA MET A 74 -4.48 0.08 9.92
C MET A 74 -5.21 0.86 11.01
N VAL A 75 -6.25 0.25 11.55
CA VAL A 75 -6.97 0.77 12.71
C VAL A 75 -6.47 -0.01 13.93
N PRO A 76 -5.94 0.67 14.96
CA PRO A 76 -5.55 0.01 16.20
C PRO A 76 -6.72 -0.79 16.76
N PHE A 77 -6.49 -2.05 17.13
CA PHE A 77 -7.52 -2.95 17.64
C PHE A 77 -8.39 -2.30 18.73
N TRP A 78 -7.76 -1.54 19.64
CA TRP A 78 -8.48 -0.84 20.71
C TRP A 78 -9.59 0.10 20.22
N LYS A 79 -9.42 0.74 19.06
CA LYS A 79 -10.44 1.64 18.49
C LYS A 79 -11.69 0.90 17.99
N VAL A 80 -11.57 -0.40 17.70
CA VAL A 80 -12.63 -1.25 17.16
C VAL A 80 -13.00 -2.40 18.10
N SER A 81 -12.39 -2.45 19.29
CA SER A 81 -12.63 -3.51 20.27
C SER A 81 -14.04 -3.38 20.85
N PRO A 82 -14.86 -4.45 20.81
CA PRO A 82 -16.20 -4.45 21.41
C PRO A 82 -16.19 -4.18 22.92
N TRP A 83 -15.06 -4.45 23.58
CA TRP A 83 -14.87 -4.29 25.01
C TRP A 83 -14.47 -2.87 25.41
N ARG A 84 -14.30 -1.96 24.45
CA ARG A 84 -13.84 -0.58 24.71
C ARG A 84 -14.76 0.16 25.67
N GLU A 85 -16.07 0.05 25.48
CA GLU A 85 -17.06 0.71 26.35
C GLU A 85 -17.00 0.14 27.78
N ASN A 86 -16.83 -1.18 27.89
CA ASN A 86 -16.72 -1.87 29.17
C ASN A 86 -15.41 -1.51 29.90
N ALA A 87 -14.29 -1.43 29.18
CA ALA A 87 -12.99 -1.13 29.78
C ALA A 87 -12.86 0.32 30.27
N VAL A 88 -13.50 1.27 29.58
CA VAL A 88 -13.57 2.67 30.04
C VAL A 88 -14.46 2.80 31.28
N SER A 89 -15.51 1.98 31.39
CA SER A 89 -16.40 1.98 32.56
C SER A 89 -15.82 1.32 33.83
N TRP A 90 -14.73 0.57 33.72
CA TRP A 90 -14.16 -0.25 34.80
C TRP A 90 -12.81 0.24 35.35
N SER A 91 -12.30 1.40 34.94
CA SER A 91 -11.02 1.91 35.47
C SER A 91 -11.20 3.08 36.44
N PRO A 92 -11.22 2.83 37.76
CA PRO A 92 -10.68 3.79 38.72
C PRO A 92 -9.16 3.62 38.76
N LEU A 93 -8.43 4.64 38.25
CA LEU A 93 -7.08 5.02 38.67
C LEU A 93 -6.04 3.87 38.83
N GLU A 94 -5.41 3.45 37.74
CA GLU A 94 -3.96 3.11 37.64
C GLU A 94 -3.70 2.38 36.31
N GLY A 95 -3.10 3.10 35.36
CA GLY A 95 -2.66 2.54 34.08
C GLY A 95 -2.70 3.60 32.99
N ASP A 96 -1.60 3.71 32.23
CA ASP A 96 -1.50 4.59 31.07
C ASP A 96 -2.69 4.31 30.14
N LEU A 97 -3.54 5.31 29.97
CA LEU A 97 -4.66 5.22 29.04
C LEU A 97 -4.08 5.14 27.63
N PRO A 98 -4.57 4.27 26.74
CA PRO A 98 -4.09 4.14 25.35
C PRO A 98 -4.35 5.39 24.48
N ASN A 99 -4.88 6.46 25.07
CA ASN A 99 -5.05 7.77 24.46
C ASN A 99 -3.86 8.71 24.71
N ASP A 100 -2.90 8.32 25.53
CA ASP A 100 -1.66 9.08 25.61
C ASP A 100 -1.00 9.05 24.22
N PRO A 101 -0.75 10.21 23.60
CA PRO A 101 -0.08 10.25 22.33
C PRO A 101 1.28 9.59 22.53
N ILE A 102 1.54 8.50 21.80
CA ILE A 102 2.88 7.94 21.71
C ILE A 102 3.73 9.04 21.06
N ASP A 103 4.47 9.77 21.90
CA ASP A 103 5.38 10.82 21.47
C ASP A 103 6.57 10.12 20.78
N PHE A 104 6.43 9.87 19.49
CA PHE A 104 7.51 9.39 18.65
C PHE A 104 8.48 10.55 18.43
N LYS A 105 9.26 10.90 19.46
CA LYS A 105 10.43 11.74 19.28
C LYS A 105 11.41 10.99 18.39
N VAL A 106 11.39 11.33 17.11
CA VAL A 106 12.43 10.97 16.16
C VAL A 106 13.70 11.66 16.65
N LYS A 107 14.73 10.88 16.99
CA LYS A 107 16.09 11.42 17.11
C LYS A 107 16.60 11.60 15.69
N ASP A 108 16.98 12.83 15.36
CA ASP A 108 17.77 13.18 14.17
C ASP A 108 19.11 12.44 14.13
#